data_AF-A0A932VD52-F1
#
_entry.id   AF-A0A932VD52-F1
#
_cell.length_a   1.000
_cell.length_b   1.000
_cell.length_c   1.000
_cell.angle_alpha   90.00
_cell.angle_beta   90.00
_cell.angle_gamma   90.00
#
_symmetry.space_group_name_H-M   'P 1'
#
loop_
_entity.id
_entity.type
_entity.pdbx_description
1 polymer ?
#
loop_
_entity_poly.entity_id
_entity_poly.type
_entity_poly.pdbx_seq_one_letter_code
_entity_poly.pdbx_strand_id
1 'polypeptide(L)'
;MHDMEIFDFRRLPVHGGSMRISVAKKGSKHKVSAKLKECLQNELNRKINSRSLYDDFANRVYSNTKKLIECLKAYKAEGKRVVGYGASAKGNVLLNFCQITPDLVEYVVDSIPYKQWRYTPGTHLPVYPEQKLEEDHPDYILLLAWNFQEEILEKQALFRKRGGRFIVAVPEVKVLN
;
A
#
# COMPACT_ATOMS: atom_id res chain seq x y z
N MET A 1 6.42 33.24 -11.52
CA MET A 1 5.56 32.47 -10.58
C MET A 1 4.11 32.74 -10.97
N HIS A 2 3.24 31.72 -11.02
CA HIS A 2 1.97 31.70 -11.78
C HIS A 2 0.81 32.59 -11.28
N ASP A 3 1.04 33.62 -10.46
CA ASP A 3 0.02 34.54 -9.90
C ASP A 3 -1.15 33.89 -9.14
N MET A 4 -0.86 32.77 -8.47
CA MET A 4 -1.83 32.01 -7.67
C MET A 4 -1.41 31.97 -6.20
N GLU A 5 -2.38 31.79 -5.30
CA GLU A 5 -2.22 31.64 -3.86
C GLU A 5 -3.07 30.48 -3.34
N ILE A 6 -2.44 29.60 -2.56
CA ILE A 6 -3.15 28.58 -1.79
C ILE A 6 -3.74 29.27 -0.57
N PHE A 7 -5.07 29.22 -0.42
CA PHE A 7 -5.75 29.89 0.70
C PHE A 7 -6.39 28.90 1.67
N ASP A 8 -6.66 27.66 1.25
CA ASP A 8 -7.25 26.66 2.13
C ASP A 8 -6.92 25.21 1.75
N PHE A 9 -7.19 24.28 2.66
CA PHE A 9 -7.13 22.85 2.39
C PHE A 9 -8.13 22.03 3.21
N ARG A 10 -8.35 20.78 2.78
CA ARG A 10 -9.10 19.75 3.52
C ARG A 10 -8.35 18.42 3.46
N ARG A 11 -8.15 17.78 4.62
CA ARG A 11 -7.65 16.39 4.68
C ARG A 11 -8.77 15.40 4.39
N LEU A 12 -8.44 14.32 3.68
CA LEU A 12 -9.34 13.25 3.33
C LEU A 12 -8.66 11.91 3.67
N PRO A 13 -9.37 10.92 4.23
CA PRO A 13 -8.77 9.64 4.59
C PRO A 13 -8.49 8.74 3.36
N VAL A 14 -9.00 9.10 2.19
CA VAL A 14 -8.89 8.30 0.97
C VAL A 14 -7.45 8.04 0.53
N HIS A 15 -7.22 6.88 -0.07
CA HIS A 15 -5.94 6.43 -0.63
C HIS A 15 -4.75 6.44 0.36
N GLY A 16 -4.98 6.27 1.66
CA GLY A 16 -3.93 6.28 2.69
C GLY A 16 -3.58 7.67 3.21
N GLY A 17 -4.49 8.64 3.03
CA GLY A 17 -4.32 10.02 3.42
C GLY A 17 -4.10 10.93 2.21
N SER A 18 -5.02 11.87 2.01
CA SER A 18 -5.03 12.79 0.89
C SER A 18 -5.31 14.22 1.37
N MET A 19 -4.96 15.20 0.54
CA MET A 19 -5.24 16.60 0.80
C MET A 19 -5.86 17.24 -0.44
N ARG A 20 -7.01 17.89 -0.26
CA ARG A 20 -7.62 18.76 -1.27
C ARG A 20 -7.15 20.19 -1.00
N ILE A 21 -6.42 20.75 -1.96
CA ILE A 21 -5.89 22.12 -1.90
C ILE A 21 -6.82 23.07 -2.65
N SER A 22 -7.12 24.22 -2.05
CA SER A 22 -7.89 25.30 -2.66
C SER A 22 -6.96 26.44 -3.05
N VAL A 23 -7.01 26.84 -4.32
CA VAL A 23 -6.13 27.86 -4.91
C VAL A 23 -6.98 28.93 -5.59
N ALA A 24 -6.58 30.19 -5.45
CA ALA A 24 -7.18 31.33 -6.15
C ALA A 24 -6.08 32.24 -6.72
N LYS A 25 -6.46 33.19 -7.58
CA LYS A 25 -5.53 34.26 -8.00
C LYS A 25 -5.10 35.09 -6.80
N LYS A 26 -3.87 35.60 -6.83
CA LYS A 26 -3.41 36.57 -5.83
C LYS A 26 -4.31 37.81 -5.85
N GLY A 27 -4.57 38.38 -4.67
CA GLY A 27 -5.47 39.53 -4.52
C GLY A 27 -6.97 39.19 -4.60
N SER A 28 -7.34 37.91 -4.69
CA SER A 28 -8.75 37.50 -4.61
C SER A 28 -9.35 37.79 -3.23
N LYS A 29 -10.69 37.70 -3.13
CA LYS A 29 -11.42 37.83 -1.86
C LYS A 29 -11.16 36.69 -0.85
N HIS A 30 -10.50 35.61 -1.27
CA HIS A 30 -10.26 34.44 -0.42
C HIS A 30 -9.05 34.69 0.47
N LYS A 31 -9.27 34.69 1.79
CA LYS A 31 -8.21 34.86 2.78
C LYS A 31 -7.55 33.51 3.12
N VAL A 32 -6.24 33.53 3.33
CA VAL A 32 -5.46 32.40 3.83
C VAL A 32 -5.98 31.96 5.21
N SER A 33 -6.43 30.71 5.32
CA SER A 33 -7.00 30.17 6.54
C SER A 33 -5.95 29.94 7.64
N ALA A 34 -6.37 30.04 8.91
CA ALA A 34 -5.49 29.78 10.05
C ALA A 34 -4.96 28.34 10.07
N LYS A 35 -5.84 27.36 9.77
CA LYS A 35 -5.45 25.94 9.69
C LYS A 35 -4.37 25.69 8.63
N LEU A 36 -4.38 26.44 7.52
CA LEU A 36 -3.34 26.32 6.50
C LEU A 36 -1.98 26.79 7.04
N LYS A 37 -1.94 27.93 7.73
CA LYS A 37 -0.72 28.42 8.38
C LYS A 37 -0.19 27.43 9.42
N GLU A 38 -1.09 26.88 10.24
CA GLU A 38 -0.73 25.86 11.23
C GLU A 38 -0.20 24.58 10.57
N CYS A 39 -0.83 24.11 9.49
CA CYS A 39 -0.39 22.93 8.74
C CYS A 39 1.03 23.13 8.17
N LEU A 40 1.29 24.30 7.58
CA LEU A 40 2.62 24.65 7.06
C LEU A 40 3.67 24.71 8.18
N GLN A 41 3.32 25.31 9.33
CA GLN A 41 4.23 25.34 10.47
C GLN A 41 4.52 23.93 11.01
N ASN A 42 3.50 23.07 11.09
CA ASN A 42 3.67 21.67 11.48
C ASN A 42 4.54 20.88 10.50
N GLU A 43 4.41 21.14 9.20
CA GLU A 43 5.27 20.56 8.16
C GLU A 43 6.73 21.00 8.31
N LEU A 44 6.97 22.29 8.55
CA LEU A 44 8.31 22.82 8.82
C LEU A 44 8.92 22.25 10.10
N ASN A 45 8.13 22.13 11.17
CA ASN A 45 8.56 21.51 12.43
C ASN A 45 8.95 20.03 12.25
N ARG A 46 8.26 19.33 11.33
CA ARG A 46 8.60 17.95 10.91
C ARG A 46 9.76 17.89 9.94
N LYS A 47 10.33 19.04 9.54
CA LYS A 47 11.45 19.17 8.62
C LYS A 47 11.18 18.47 7.27
N ILE A 48 9.97 18.59 6.73
CA ILE A 48 9.59 17.96 5.46
C ILE A 48 10.43 18.44 4.27
N ASN A 49 11.08 19.59 4.39
CA ASN A 49 11.98 20.18 3.40
C ASN A 49 13.46 19.81 3.63
N SER A 50 13.75 18.93 4.60
CA SER A 50 15.13 18.53 4.92
C SER A 50 15.51 17.21 4.26
N ARG A 51 16.75 17.14 3.77
CA ARG A 51 17.32 15.91 3.20
C ARG A 51 17.34 14.76 4.22
N SER A 52 17.68 15.05 5.48
CA SER A 52 17.76 14.05 6.55
C SER A 52 16.45 13.30 6.78
N LEU A 53 15.30 13.99 6.70
CA LEU A 53 13.99 13.31 6.83
C LEU A 53 13.79 12.25 5.75
N TYR A 54 14.21 12.54 4.51
CA TYR A 54 14.10 11.62 3.39
C TYR A 54 15.12 10.49 3.45
N ASP A 55 16.33 10.73 3.95
CA ASP A 55 17.30 9.67 4.23
C ASP A 55 16.77 8.70 5.31
N ASP A 56 16.17 9.23 6.39
CA ASP A 56 15.51 8.41 7.42
C ASP A 56 14.34 7.62 6.86
N PHE A 57 13.55 8.23 5.96
CA PHE A 57 12.47 7.54 5.26
C PHE A 57 13.01 6.41 4.38
N ALA A 58 14.07 6.64 3.60
CA ALA A 58 14.71 5.61 2.79
C ALA A 58 15.20 4.44 3.66
N ASN A 59 15.85 4.74 4.79
CA ASN A 59 16.30 3.71 5.75
C ASN A 59 15.13 2.88 6.30
N ARG A 60 14.00 3.51 6.63
CA ARG A 60 12.78 2.80 7.04
C ARG A 60 12.24 1.90 5.93
N VAL A 61 12.24 2.37 4.68
CA VAL A 61 11.82 1.57 3.52
C VAL A 61 12.71 0.34 3.37
N TYR A 62 14.04 0.50 3.36
CA TYR A 62 14.97 -0.64 3.24
C TYR A 62 14.84 -1.64 4.40
N SER A 63 14.72 -1.15 5.62
CA SER A 63 14.50 -2.00 6.81
C SER A 63 13.20 -2.79 6.71
N ASN A 64 12.11 -2.14 6.29
CA ASN A 64 10.82 -2.79 6.14
C ASN A 64 10.81 -3.80 4.98
N THR A 65 11.48 -3.51 3.86
CA THR A 65 11.69 -4.46 2.76
C THR A 65 12.46 -5.69 3.20
N LYS A 66 13.53 -5.52 3.98
CA LYS A 66 14.28 -6.64 4.55
C LYS A 66 13.39 -7.53 5.42
N LYS A 67 12.61 -6.92 6.33
CA LYS A 67 11.64 -7.64 7.19
C LYS A 67 10.60 -8.41 6.37
N LEU A 68 10.09 -7.83 5.28
CA LEU A 68 9.09 -8.49 4.44
C LEU A 68 9.68 -9.73 3.77
N ILE A 69 10.88 -9.60 3.19
CA ILE A 69 11.54 -10.73 2.52
C ILE A 69 11.92 -11.82 3.52
N GLU A 70 12.41 -11.47 4.70
CA GLU A 70 12.68 -12.43 5.79
C GLU A 70 11.40 -13.17 6.20
N CYS A 71 10.29 -12.45 6.37
CA CYS A 71 8.99 -13.02 6.69
C CYS A 71 8.51 -14.02 5.63
N LEU A 72 8.54 -13.65 4.34
CA LEU A 72 8.14 -14.54 3.25
C LEU A 72 9.04 -15.78 3.14
N LYS A 73 10.36 -15.61 3.28
CA LYS A 73 11.32 -16.72 3.27
C LYS A 73 11.11 -17.68 4.44
N ALA A 74 10.80 -17.16 5.63
CA ALA A 74 10.50 -17.99 6.80
C ALA A 74 9.27 -18.87 6.54
N TYR A 75 8.17 -18.29 6.03
CA TYR A 75 6.98 -19.05 5.69
C TYR A 75 7.23 -20.10 4.61
N LYS A 76 7.99 -19.76 3.57
CA LYS A 76 8.40 -20.75 2.58
C LYS A 76 9.19 -21.91 3.21
N ALA A 77 10.13 -21.63 4.11
CA ALA A 77 10.92 -22.65 4.78
C ALA A 77 10.06 -23.56 5.69
N GLU A 78 8.95 -23.04 6.22
CA GLU A 78 7.94 -23.81 6.96
C GLU A 78 6.98 -24.59 6.05
N GLY A 79 7.15 -24.53 4.73
CA GLY A 79 6.25 -25.15 3.75
C GLY A 79 4.90 -24.44 3.63
N LYS A 80 4.80 -23.18 4.10
CA LYS A 80 3.60 -22.37 4.05
C LYS A 80 3.45 -21.68 2.71
N ARG A 81 2.22 -21.66 2.19
CA ARG A 81 1.89 -21.06 0.90
C ARG A 81 1.45 -19.61 1.07
N VAL A 82 2.05 -18.72 0.28
CA VAL A 82 1.73 -17.28 0.28
C VAL A 82 1.26 -16.85 -1.11
N VAL A 83 0.16 -16.11 -1.16
CA VAL A 83 -0.40 -15.53 -2.39
C VAL A 83 -0.65 -14.03 -2.21
N GLY A 84 -0.77 -13.27 -3.29
CA GLY A 84 -1.08 -11.85 -3.26
C GLY A 84 -2.57 -11.56 -3.43
N TYR A 85 -3.05 -10.43 -2.88
CA TYR A 85 -4.42 -9.97 -3.06
C TYR A 85 -4.46 -8.53 -3.56
N GLY A 86 -5.05 -8.37 -4.74
CA GLY A 86 -5.18 -7.13 -5.49
C GLY A 86 -3.94 -6.81 -6.32
N ALA A 87 -4.01 -7.02 -7.64
CA ALA A 87 -2.97 -6.65 -8.61
C ALA A 87 -2.98 -5.13 -8.86
N SER A 88 -2.69 -4.36 -7.81
CA SER A 88 -2.74 -2.90 -7.81
C SER A 88 -1.41 -2.30 -8.33
N ALA A 89 -1.46 -1.08 -8.90
CA ALA A 89 -0.25 -0.38 -9.34
C ALA A 89 0.77 -0.20 -8.20
N LYS A 90 0.30 0.12 -6.98
CA LYS A 90 1.14 0.26 -5.79
C LYS A 90 1.71 -1.09 -5.34
N GLY A 91 0.91 -2.14 -5.43
CA GLY A 91 1.34 -3.52 -5.18
C GLY A 91 2.47 -3.94 -6.13
N ASN A 92 2.37 -3.60 -7.41
CA ASN A 92 3.44 -3.89 -8.38
C ASN A 92 4.76 -3.16 -8.05
N VAL A 93 4.71 -1.92 -7.55
CA VAL A 93 5.93 -1.23 -7.08
C VAL A 93 6.57 -2.00 -5.93
N LEU A 94 5.76 -2.46 -4.95
CA LEU A 94 6.24 -3.25 -3.82
C LEU A 94 6.86 -4.57 -4.30
N LEU A 95 6.17 -5.31 -5.17
CA LEU A 95 6.65 -6.58 -5.72
C LEU A 95 8.00 -6.41 -6.42
N ASN A 96 8.12 -5.42 -7.31
CA ASN A 96 9.35 -5.16 -8.06
C ASN A 96 10.49 -4.66 -7.17
N PHE A 97 10.21 -3.70 -6.28
CA PHE A 97 11.23 -3.15 -5.38
C PHE A 97 11.79 -4.21 -4.43
N CYS A 98 10.93 -5.10 -3.94
CA CYS A 98 11.33 -6.21 -3.08
C CYS A 98 11.82 -7.44 -3.87
N GLN A 99 11.76 -7.41 -5.21
CA GLN A 99 12.08 -8.53 -6.10
C GLN A 99 11.35 -9.84 -5.71
N ILE A 100 10.07 -9.72 -5.37
CA ILE A 100 9.23 -10.88 -5.00
C ILE A 100 8.88 -11.65 -6.26
N THR A 101 9.32 -12.91 -6.32
CA THR A 101 9.05 -13.84 -7.44
C THR A 101 7.98 -14.87 -7.06
N PRO A 102 7.47 -15.66 -8.04
CA PRO A 102 6.55 -16.77 -7.79
C PRO A 102 7.02 -17.81 -6.75
N ASP A 103 8.31 -17.83 -6.44
CA ASP A 103 8.90 -18.70 -5.42
C ASP A 103 8.55 -18.27 -3.98
N LEU A 104 8.28 -16.99 -3.75
CA LEU A 104 7.88 -16.44 -2.45
C LEU A 104 6.40 -16.10 -2.36
N VAL A 105 5.79 -15.70 -3.49
CA VAL A 105 4.36 -15.39 -3.61
C VAL A 105 3.86 -15.99 -4.91
N GLU A 106 3.10 -17.07 -4.83
CA GLU A 106 2.84 -17.97 -5.97
C GLU A 106 2.04 -17.31 -7.09
N TYR A 107 1.02 -16.53 -6.73
CA TYR A 107 0.13 -15.83 -7.65
C TYR A 107 -0.54 -14.64 -6.95
N VAL A 108 -1.28 -13.84 -7.69
CA VAL A 108 -2.11 -12.75 -7.16
C VAL A 108 -3.57 -12.99 -7.53
N VAL A 109 -4.52 -12.73 -6.63
CA VAL A 109 -5.94 -12.66 -7.00
C VAL A 109 -6.40 -11.22 -7.18
N ASP A 110 -7.31 -10.97 -8.12
CA ASP A 110 -7.92 -9.65 -8.33
C ASP A 110 -9.36 -9.81 -8.84
N SER A 111 -10.27 -8.96 -8.34
CA SER A 111 -11.68 -8.95 -8.76
C SER A 111 -11.90 -8.39 -10.15
N ILE A 112 -10.94 -7.65 -10.71
CA ILE A 112 -11.08 -6.94 -11.99
C ILE A 112 -10.85 -7.91 -13.16
N PRO A 113 -11.88 -8.22 -13.97
CA PRO A 113 -11.81 -9.30 -14.97
C PRO A 113 -10.70 -9.15 -16.00
N TYR A 114 -10.43 -7.93 -16.49
CA TYR A 114 -9.41 -7.73 -17.53
C TYR A 114 -7.98 -8.00 -17.05
N LYS A 115 -7.75 -8.02 -15.72
CA LYS A 115 -6.44 -8.34 -15.13
C LYS A 115 -6.24 -9.83 -14.95
N GLN A 116 -7.31 -10.61 -14.88
CA GLN A 116 -7.26 -12.05 -14.63
C GLN A 116 -6.66 -12.79 -15.83
N TRP A 117 -6.00 -13.91 -15.57
CA TRP A 117 -5.26 -14.73 -16.55
C TRP A 117 -4.13 -13.96 -17.26
N ARG A 118 -3.64 -12.89 -16.61
CA ARG A 118 -2.46 -12.12 -17.00
C ARG A 118 -1.37 -12.28 -15.95
N TYR A 119 -0.29 -11.51 -16.10
CA TYR A 119 0.83 -11.51 -15.18
C TYR A 119 1.07 -10.11 -14.61
N THR A 120 1.59 -10.03 -13.38
CA THR A 120 2.08 -8.76 -12.83
C THR A 120 3.28 -8.27 -13.64
N PRO A 121 3.38 -6.97 -13.96
CA PRO A 121 4.54 -6.43 -14.66
C PRO A 121 5.85 -6.62 -13.88
N GLY A 122 6.90 -7.06 -14.57
CA GLY A 122 8.26 -7.22 -14.05
C GLY A 122 8.48 -8.51 -13.25
N THR A 123 7.68 -8.76 -12.22
CA THR A 123 7.81 -9.97 -11.39
C THR A 123 7.07 -11.19 -11.92
N HIS A 124 6.17 -11.00 -12.90
CA HIS A 124 5.46 -12.06 -13.62
C HIS A 124 4.71 -13.06 -12.74
N LEU A 125 4.05 -12.61 -11.67
CA LEU A 125 3.13 -13.45 -10.92
C LEU A 125 1.83 -13.60 -11.72
N PRO A 126 1.31 -14.83 -11.92
CA PRO A 126 0.02 -15.01 -12.57
C PRO A 126 -1.08 -14.37 -11.73
N VAL A 127 -2.08 -13.80 -12.40
CA VAL A 127 -3.22 -13.13 -11.78
C VAL A 127 -4.48 -13.97 -12.01
N TYR A 128 -5.16 -14.36 -10.94
CA TYR A 128 -6.37 -15.20 -11.01
C TYR A 128 -7.62 -14.48 -10.47
N PRO A 129 -8.82 -14.99 -10.78
CA PRO A 129 -10.04 -14.61 -10.06
C PRO A 129 -9.94 -14.96 -8.57
N GLU A 130 -10.66 -14.24 -7.71
CA GLU A 130 -10.64 -14.46 -6.26
C GLU A 130 -11.12 -15.85 -5.84
N GLN A 131 -11.97 -16.49 -6.64
CA GLN A 131 -12.44 -17.87 -6.43
C GLN A 131 -11.28 -18.86 -6.27
N LYS A 132 -10.10 -18.53 -6.83
CA LYS A 132 -8.91 -19.38 -6.71
C LYS A 132 -8.48 -19.61 -5.26
N LEU A 133 -8.77 -18.68 -4.34
CA LEU A 133 -8.48 -18.83 -2.91
C LEU A 133 -9.28 -19.97 -2.27
N GLU A 134 -10.49 -20.24 -2.77
CA GLU A 134 -11.35 -21.32 -2.28
C GLU A 134 -10.95 -22.68 -2.85
N GLU A 135 -10.24 -22.72 -3.97
CA GLU A 135 -9.71 -23.96 -4.55
C GLU A 135 -8.37 -24.34 -3.91
N ASP A 136 -7.47 -23.37 -3.76
CA ASP A 136 -6.07 -23.64 -3.43
C ASP A 136 -5.75 -23.56 -1.94
N HIS A 137 -6.62 -22.94 -1.13
CA HIS A 137 -6.48 -22.81 0.33
C HIS A 137 -5.06 -22.43 0.80
N PRO A 138 -4.53 -21.25 0.40
CA PRO A 138 -3.21 -20.82 0.86
C PRO A 138 -3.19 -20.54 2.37
N ASP A 139 -2.01 -20.55 2.99
CA ASP A 139 -1.87 -20.22 4.42
C ASP A 139 -1.90 -18.70 4.66
N TYR A 140 -1.29 -17.93 3.74
CA TYR A 140 -1.13 -16.48 3.87
C TYR A 140 -1.52 -15.71 2.61
N ILE A 141 -2.08 -14.53 2.82
CA ILE A 141 -2.36 -13.55 1.78
C ILE A 141 -1.54 -12.27 2.02
N LEU A 142 -0.64 -11.92 1.10
CA LEU A 142 0.02 -10.61 1.04
C LEU A 142 -0.95 -9.56 0.48
N LEU A 143 -1.33 -8.58 1.29
CA LEU A 143 -2.21 -7.49 0.89
C LEU A 143 -1.49 -6.45 0.03
N LEU A 144 -1.59 -6.60 -1.28
CA LEU A 144 -1.06 -5.67 -2.28
C LEU A 144 -2.01 -4.48 -2.55
N ALA A 145 -3.29 -4.64 -2.20
CA ALA A 145 -4.31 -3.59 -2.19
C ALA A 145 -4.60 -3.10 -0.75
N TRP A 146 -3.56 -2.84 0.04
CA TRP A 146 -3.65 -2.52 1.48
C TRP A 146 -4.55 -1.32 1.83
N ASN A 147 -4.79 -0.39 0.89
CA ASN A 147 -5.72 0.72 1.13
C ASN A 147 -7.20 0.30 1.19
N PHE A 148 -7.52 -0.96 0.88
CA PHE A 148 -8.83 -1.57 1.03
C PHE A 148 -8.79 -2.71 2.08
N GLN A 149 -7.84 -2.67 3.01
CA GLN A 149 -7.61 -3.74 3.98
C GLN A 149 -8.90 -4.15 4.72
N GLU A 150 -9.66 -3.20 5.25
CA GLU A 150 -10.89 -3.51 6.02
C GLU A 150 -11.91 -4.25 5.15
N GLU A 151 -12.24 -3.72 3.97
CA GLU A 151 -13.16 -4.33 3.01
C GLU A 151 -12.69 -5.73 2.57
N ILE A 152 -11.39 -5.90 2.31
CA ILE A 152 -10.82 -7.20 1.92
C ILE A 152 -10.93 -8.21 3.08
N LEU A 153 -10.59 -7.80 4.31
CA LEU A 153 -10.68 -8.68 5.48
C LEU A 153 -12.12 -9.12 5.78
N GLU A 154 -13.09 -8.23 5.56
CA GLU A 154 -14.52 -8.55 5.66
C GLU A 154 -14.96 -9.52 4.57
N LYS A 155 -14.61 -9.22 3.31
CA LYS A 155 -14.92 -10.07 2.15
C LYS A 155 -14.32 -11.47 2.28
N GLN A 156 -13.14 -11.58 2.88
CA GLN A 156 -12.40 -12.83 3.07
C GLN A 156 -12.59 -13.41 4.48
N ALA A 157 -13.74 -13.16 5.12
CA ALA A 157 -14.02 -13.69 6.45
C ALA A 157 -13.97 -15.23 6.52
N LEU A 158 -14.35 -15.94 5.45
CA LEU A 158 -14.28 -17.40 5.41
C LEU A 158 -12.83 -17.92 5.43
N PHE A 159 -11.93 -17.27 4.68
CA PHE A 159 -10.50 -17.57 4.69
C PHE A 159 -9.92 -17.42 6.10
N ARG A 160 -10.24 -16.32 6.82
CA ARG A 160 -9.83 -16.12 8.22
C ARG A 160 -10.40 -17.18 9.16
N LYS A 161 -11.69 -17.50 9.03
CA LYS A 161 -12.34 -18.54 9.85
C LYS A 161 -11.69 -19.91 9.68
N ARG A 162 -11.09 -20.20 8.52
CA ARG A 162 -10.34 -21.43 8.24
C ARG A 162 -8.88 -21.38 8.72
N GLY A 163 -8.45 -20.29 9.36
CA GLY A 163 -7.10 -20.12 9.91
C GLY A 163 -6.11 -19.41 8.97
N GLY A 164 -6.56 -18.98 7.79
CA GLY A 164 -5.75 -18.18 6.88
C GLY A 164 -5.44 -16.80 7.45
N ARG A 165 -4.25 -16.27 7.16
CA ARG A 165 -3.75 -15.00 7.71
C ARG A 165 -3.37 -14.00 6.63
N PHE A 166 -3.33 -12.72 6.97
CA PHE A 166 -2.96 -11.65 6.05
C PHE A 166 -1.62 -11.02 6.42
N ILE A 167 -0.75 -10.84 5.44
CA ILE A 167 0.50 -10.09 5.57
C ILE A 167 0.25 -8.67 5.04
N VAL A 168 0.39 -7.67 5.90
CA VAL A 168 0.37 -6.26 5.54
C VAL A 168 1.81 -5.77 5.54
N ALA A 169 2.28 -5.22 4.41
CA ALA A 169 3.64 -4.75 4.28
C ALA A 169 3.84 -3.25 4.56
N VAL A 170 2.75 -2.46 4.60
CA VAL A 170 2.82 -0.99 4.70
C VAL A 170 1.89 -0.51 5.83
N PRO A 171 2.34 0.38 6.73
CA PRO A 171 3.68 1.00 6.80
C PRO A 171 4.76 0.09 7.36
N GLU A 172 4.36 -0.98 8.04
CA GLU A 172 5.25 -1.95 8.68
C GLU A 172 4.73 -3.36 8.41
N VAL A 173 5.64 -4.32 8.28
CA VAL A 173 5.29 -5.75 8.15
C VAL A 173 4.55 -6.23 9.39
N LYS A 174 3.30 -6.66 9.19
CA LYS A 174 2.42 -7.22 10.22
C LYS A 174 1.63 -8.39 9.66
N VAL A 175 1.34 -9.34 10.55
CA VAL A 175 0.50 -10.49 10.25
C VAL A 175 -0.81 -10.32 11.01
N LEU A 176 -1.92 -10.31 10.28
CA LEU A 176 -3.26 -10.18 10.81
C LEU A 176 -3.98 -11.52 10.75
N ASN A 177 -4.82 -11.77 11.76
CA ASN A 177 -5.71 -12.92 11.83
C ASN A 177 -7.08 -12.61 11.22
#